data_AF-A0A7C9AAL6-F1
#
_entry.id   AF-A0A7C9AAL6-F1
#
_cell.length_a   1.000
_cell.length_b   1.000
_cell.length_c   1.000
_cell.angle_alpha   90.00
_cell.angle_beta   90.00
_cell.angle_gamma   90.00
#
_symmetry.space_group_name_H-M   'P 1'
#
loop_
_entity.id
_entity.type
_entity.pdbx_description
1 polymer ?
#
loop_
_entity_poly.entity_id
_entity_poly.type
_entity_poly.pdbx_seq_one_letter_code
_entity_poly.pdbx_strand_id
1 'polypeptide(L)'
;HCKELQELPGELGGLEKLLALDLHDCCKLEKLPGSIGKLTNLHSLDLRWCSRLQELPSSIIKCVNLRHLRLQDCWQLKHMPLGLGNLTHLQTLDLFVAREQSRSSIDPNS
;
A
#
# COMPACT_ATOMS: atom_id res chain seq x y z
N HIS A 1 14.53 8.27 7.15
CA HIS A 1 13.62 9.41 7.46
C HIS A 1 13.47 10.29 6.23
N CYS A 2 12.41 10.07 5.46
CA CYS A 2 12.14 10.82 4.22
C CYS A 2 11.03 11.85 4.50
N LYS A 3 11.32 12.79 5.40
CA LYS A 3 10.33 13.74 5.95
C LYS A 3 9.67 14.66 4.91
N GLU A 4 10.30 14.79 3.74
CA GLU A 4 9.84 15.63 2.64
C GLU A 4 9.33 14.81 1.44
N LEU A 5 9.41 13.49 1.49
CA LEU A 5 9.01 12.63 0.37
C LEU A 5 7.48 12.56 0.30
N GLN A 6 6.90 13.12 -0.77
CA GLN A 6 5.46 13.12 -1.01
C GLN A 6 5.03 11.98 -1.93
N GLU A 7 5.91 11.57 -2.84
CA GLU A 7 5.68 10.51 -3.82
C GLU A 7 6.99 9.77 -4.10
N LEU A 8 6.85 8.51 -4.51
CA LEU A 8 7.96 7.71 -5.03
C LEU A 8 8.00 7.78 -6.56
N PRO A 9 9.18 7.68 -7.17
CA PRO A 9 9.32 7.69 -8.62
C PRO A 9 8.54 6.55 -9.28
N GLY A 10 7.94 6.81 -10.44
CA GLY A 10 7.20 5.81 -11.22
C GLY A 10 8.07 4.64 -11.66
N GLU A 11 9.38 4.84 -11.72
CA GLU A 11 10.41 3.88 -12.13
C GLU A 11 10.75 2.86 -11.04
N LEU A 12 10.23 3.00 -9.82
CA LEU A 12 10.47 2.08 -8.70
C LEU A 12 10.25 0.61 -9.10
N GLY A 13 9.25 0.34 -9.94
CA GLY A 13 8.96 -1.01 -10.43
C GLY A 13 10.04 -1.64 -11.31
N GLY A 14 11.09 -0.91 -11.71
CA GLY A 14 12.27 -1.47 -12.39
C GLY A 14 13.23 -2.20 -11.45
N LEU A 15 13.04 -2.09 -10.14
CA LEU A 15 13.84 -2.77 -9.13
C LEU A 15 13.35 -4.22 -8.90
N GLU A 16 13.29 -5.03 -9.96
CA GLU A 16 12.66 -6.36 -9.93
C GLU A 16 13.23 -7.33 -8.88
N LYS A 17 14.49 -7.12 -8.46
CA LYS A 17 15.18 -7.93 -7.44
C LYS A 17 14.99 -7.41 -6.02
N LEU A 18 14.24 -6.33 -5.82
CA LEU A 18 14.06 -5.72 -4.51
C LEU A 18 13.28 -6.68 -3.59
N LEU A 19 13.89 -7.02 -2.45
CA LEU A 19 13.30 -7.92 -1.46
C LEU A 19 12.58 -7.18 -0.33
N ALA A 20 13.05 -5.98 0.01
CA ALA A 20 12.47 -5.16 1.06
C ALA A 20 12.45 -3.69 0.65
N LEU A 21 11.34 -3.02 0.93
CA LEU A 21 11.16 -1.58 0.74
C LEU A 21 10.76 -0.98 2.09
N ASP A 22 11.64 -0.16 2.64
CA ASP A 22 11.43 0.55 3.90
C ASP A 22 11.11 2.02 3.62
N LEU A 23 9.88 2.41 3.97
CA LEU A 23 9.36 3.77 3.89
C LEU A 23 8.87 4.24 5.27
N HIS A 24 9.37 3.62 6.34
CA HIS A 24 9.05 4.01 7.70
C HIS A 24 9.27 5.52 7.91
N ASP A 25 8.27 6.17 8.51
CA ASP A 25 8.30 7.58 8.89
C ASP A 25 8.49 8.52 7.67
N CYS A 26 7.97 8.10 6.52
CA CYS A 26 7.73 8.99 5.39
C CYS A 26 6.40 9.72 5.59
N CYS A 27 6.31 10.57 6.62
CA CYS A 27 5.06 11.17 7.08
C CYS A 27 4.37 12.09 6.05
N LYS A 28 5.07 12.55 5.01
CA LYS A 28 4.51 13.32 3.89
C LYS A 28 4.10 12.48 2.68
N LEU A 29 4.38 11.18 2.69
CA LEU A 29 4.06 10.29 1.57
C LEU A 29 2.55 10.12 1.47
N GLU A 30 1.97 10.53 0.35
CA GLU A 30 0.53 10.48 0.14
C GLU A 30 0.08 9.23 -0.63
N LYS A 31 0.93 8.75 -1.55
CA LYS A 31 0.62 7.67 -2.48
C LYS A 31 1.87 6.86 -2.82
N LEU A 32 1.66 5.59 -3.16
CA LEU A 32 2.66 4.73 -3.79
C LEU A 32 2.39 4.64 -5.30
N PRO A 33 3.42 4.59 -6.16
CA PRO A 33 3.24 4.44 -7.59
C PRO A 33 2.66 3.07 -7.90
N GLY A 34 1.79 3.00 -8.92
CA GLY A 34 1.22 1.72 -9.38
C GLY A 34 2.29 0.72 -9.86
N SER A 35 3.50 1.18 -10.17
CA SER A 35 4.63 0.33 -10.54
C SER A 35 5.14 -0.56 -9.39
N ILE A 36 4.72 -0.32 -8.13
CA ILE A 36 5.05 -1.20 -7.01
C ILE A 36 4.62 -2.65 -7.26
N GLY A 37 3.53 -2.86 -8.01
CA GLY A 37 3.06 -4.19 -8.41
C GLY A 37 4.00 -4.96 -9.35
N LYS A 38 5.07 -4.33 -9.87
CA LYS A 38 6.13 -5.01 -10.61
C LYS A 38 7.18 -5.65 -9.69
N LEU A 39 7.20 -5.28 -8.41
CA LEU A 39 8.13 -5.82 -7.41
C LEU A 39 7.67 -7.21 -6.93
N THR A 40 7.61 -8.18 -7.85
CA THR A 40 7.09 -9.52 -7.57
C THR A 40 7.95 -10.29 -6.57
N ASN A 41 9.22 -9.93 -6.40
CA ASN A 41 10.13 -10.49 -5.40
C ASN A 41 10.09 -9.78 -4.04
N LEU A 42 9.24 -8.76 -3.86
CA LEU A 42 9.16 -8.03 -2.60
C LEU A 42 8.57 -8.91 -1.51
N HIS A 43 9.31 -9.07 -0.41
CA HIS A 43 8.92 -9.84 0.77
C HIS A 43 8.44 -8.94 1.90
N SER A 44 8.96 -7.72 2.00
CA SER A 44 8.62 -6.78 3.07
C SER A 44 8.37 -5.38 2.53
N LEU A 45 7.22 -4.81 2.89
CA LEU A 45 6.89 -3.41 2.69
C LEU A 45 6.58 -2.79 4.04
N ASP A 46 7.43 -1.85 4.46
CA ASP A 46 7.26 -1.13 5.72
C ASP A 46 6.79 0.30 5.43
N LEU A 47 5.55 0.60 5.81
CA LEU A 47 4.92 1.92 5.65
C LEU A 47 4.55 2.51 7.01
N ARG A 48 5.08 1.97 8.11
CA ARG A 48 4.69 2.44 9.44
C ARG A 48 4.95 3.94 9.56
N TRP A 49 4.07 4.65 10.25
CA TRP A 49 4.14 6.11 10.46
C TRP A 49 4.03 6.96 9.17
N CYS A 50 3.60 6.38 8.04
CA CYS A 50 3.19 7.13 6.85
C CYS A 50 1.80 7.73 7.06
N SER A 51 1.69 8.70 7.97
CA SER A 51 0.42 9.22 8.45
C SER A 51 -0.45 9.91 7.39
N ARG A 52 0.14 10.39 6.29
CA ARG A 52 -0.56 10.99 5.14
C ARG A 52 -0.89 10.04 3.99
N LEU A 53 -0.51 8.76 4.09
CA LEU A 53 -0.81 7.77 3.06
C LEU A 53 -2.32 7.53 2.99
N GLN A 54 -2.93 7.82 1.84
CA GLN A 54 -4.39 7.76 1.71
C GLN A 54 -4.91 6.42 1.18
N GLU A 55 -4.11 5.75 0.34
CA GLU A 55 -4.47 4.52 -0.35
C GLU A 55 -3.23 3.69 -0.70
N LEU A 56 -3.42 2.37 -0.79
CA LEU A 56 -2.46 1.48 -1.42
C LEU A 56 -2.88 1.26 -2.88
N PRO A 57 -1.95 1.27 -3.85
CA PRO A 57 -2.29 1.04 -5.25
C PRO A 57 -2.86 -0.37 -5.42
N SER A 58 -3.91 -0.50 -6.23
CA SER A 58 -4.57 -1.80 -6.49
C SER A 58 -3.59 -2.86 -7.02
N SER A 59 -2.51 -2.44 -7.67
CA SER A 59 -1.45 -3.31 -8.17
C SER A 59 -0.60 -3.99 -7.09
N ILE A 60 -0.69 -3.56 -5.82
CA ILE A 60 0.07 -4.18 -4.72
C ILE A 60 -0.24 -5.67 -4.57
N ILE A 61 -1.45 -6.12 -4.98
CA ILE A 61 -1.84 -7.54 -4.99
C ILE A 61 -0.97 -8.40 -5.92
N LYS A 62 -0.20 -7.78 -6.82
CA LYS A 62 0.76 -8.45 -7.70
C LYS A 62 2.10 -8.75 -7.02
N CYS A 63 2.34 -8.23 -5.83
CA CYS A 63 3.49 -8.57 -5.00
C CYS A 63 3.26 -9.95 -4.34
N VAL A 64 3.15 -11.00 -5.16
CA VAL A 64 2.69 -12.33 -4.73
C VAL A 64 3.58 -13.01 -3.68
N ASN A 65 4.82 -12.56 -3.53
CA ASN A 65 5.77 -13.03 -2.52
C ASN A 65 5.78 -12.17 -1.25
N LEU A 66 4.90 -11.16 -1.13
CA LEU A 66 4.86 -10.27 0.02
C LEU A 66 4.46 -11.05 1.28
N ARG A 67 5.32 -10.99 2.29
CA ARG A 67 5.14 -11.65 3.59
C ARG A 67 4.79 -10.67 4.69
N HIS A 68 5.33 -9.46 4.63
CA HIS A 68 5.12 -8.44 5.64
C HIS A 68 4.61 -7.16 4.98
N LEU A 69 3.38 -6.77 5.29
CA LEU A 69 2.82 -5.47 4.98
C LEU A 69 2.55 -4.74 6.28
N ARG A 70 3.44 -3.80 6.64
CA ARG A 70 3.33 -3.03 7.88
C ARG A 70 2.73 -1.65 7.62
N LEU A 71 1.67 -1.32 8.34
CA LEU A 71 0.80 -0.16 8.13
C LEU A 71 0.46 0.56 9.45
N GLN A 72 1.13 0.19 10.55
CA GLN A 72 0.93 0.86 11.84
C GLN A 72 1.05 2.39 11.69
N ASP A 73 0.10 3.12 12.27
CA ASP A 73 0.07 4.59 12.26
C ASP A 73 -0.07 5.25 10.87
N CYS A 74 -0.60 4.52 9.88
CA CYS A 74 -1.11 5.08 8.62
C CYS A 74 -2.54 5.64 8.79
N TRP A 75 -2.73 6.68 9.59
CA TRP A 75 -4.06 7.15 10.03
C TRP A 75 -4.97 7.68 8.91
N GLN A 76 -4.43 8.16 7.79
CA GLN A 76 -5.23 8.62 6.64
C GLN A 76 -5.59 7.51 5.65
N LEU A 77 -5.15 6.27 5.86
CA LEU A 77 -5.45 5.16 4.97
C LEU A 77 -6.95 4.83 5.01
N LYS A 78 -7.63 5.00 3.87
CA LYS A 78 -9.10 4.96 3.82
C LYS A 78 -9.66 3.55 3.64
N HIS A 79 -8.98 2.71 2.86
CA HIS A 79 -9.43 1.37 2.50
C HIS A 79 -8.24 0.49 2.12
N MET A 80 -8.46 -0.82 2.14
CA MET A 80 -7.51 -1.79 1.60
C MET A 80 -7.85 -2.13 0.15
N PRO A 81 -6.86 -2.48 -0.68
CA PRO A 81 -7.08 -2.85 -2.07
C PRO A 81 -7.93 -4.13 -2.15
N LEU A 82 -8.89 -4.13 -3.07
CA LEU A 82 -9.68 -5.33 -3.38
C LEU A 82 -8.75 -6.48 -3.79
N GLY A 83 -8.99 -7.66 -3.24
CA GLY A 83 -8.15 -8.83 -3.51
C GLY A 83 -6.87 -8.90 -2.67
N LEU A 84 -6.75 -8.14 -1.58
CA LEU A 84 -5.65 -8.31 -0.61
C LEU A 84 -5.51 -9.76 -0.12
N GLY A 85 -6.62 -10.49 -0.02
CA GLY A 85 -6.63 -11.93 0.31
C GLY A 85 -5.92 -12.83 -0.72
N ASN A 86 -5.59 -12.33 -1.91
CA ASN A 86 -4.78 -13.06 -2.90
C ASN A 86 -3.29 -13.07 -2.55
N LEU A 87 -2.85 -12.27 -1.57
CA LEU A 87 -1.48 -12.32 -1.04
C LEU A 87 -1.33 -13.54 -0.12
N THR A 88 -1.32 -14.74 -0.70
CA THR A 88 -1.34 -16.01 0.04
C THR A 88 -0.09 -16.28 0.89
N HIS A 89 1.02 -15.57 0.62
CA HIS A 89 2.24 -15.62 1.41
C HIS A 89 2.27 -14.61 2.57
N LEU A 90 1.23 -13.80 2.74
CA LEU A 90 1.21 -12.76 3.76
C LEU A 90 1.17 -13.38 5.16
N GLN A 91 2.20 -13.08 5.95
CA GLN A 91 2.39 -13.56 7.32
C GLN A 91 2.12 -12.46 8.35
N THR A 92 2.31 -11.20 7.95
CA THR A 92 2.08 -10.04 8.82
C THR A 92 1.29 -9.00 8.06
N LEU A 93 0.16 -8.63 8.64
CA LEU A 93 -0.66 -7.49 8.26
C LEU A 93 -1.03 -6.77 9.56
N ASP A 94 -0.60 -5.52 9.70
CA ASP A 94 -0.96 -4.71 10.86
C ASP A 94 -2.47 -4.40 10.88
N LEU A 95 -3.01 -4.06 12.05
CA LEU A 95 -4.38 -3.58 12.18
C LEU A 95 -4.58 -2.35 11.28
N PHE A 96 -5.63 -2.37 10.47
CA PHE A 96 -5.96 -1.29 9.55
C PHE A 96 -7.43 -0.91 9.66
N VAL A 97 -7.77 0.27 9.14
CA VAL A 97 -9.14 0.77 9.09
C VAL A 97 -9.90 0.07 7.96
N ALA A 98 -10.81 -0.84 8.31
CA ALA A 98 -11.77 -1.42 7.38
C ALA A 98 -13.01 -0.51 7.30
N ARG A 99 -12.95 0.55 6.49
CA ARG A 99 -14.16 1.30 6.14
C ARG A 99 -14.82 0.63 4.95
N GLU A 100 -16.03 0.12 5.16
CA GLU A 100 -16.91 -0.25 4.06
C GLU A 100 -17.17 1.00 3.21
N GLN A 101 -16.95 0.89 1.90
CA GLN A 101 -17.63 1.80 0.98
C GLN A 101 -19.11 1.46 1.08
N SER A 102 -19.86 2.22 1.88
CA SER A 102 -21.30 2.32 1.69
C SER A 102 -21.49 2.64 0.22
N ARG A 103 -21.99 1.67 -0.56
CA ARG A 103 -22.37 1.86 -1.96
C ARG A 103 -23.21 3.13 -1.97
N SER A 104 -22.71 4.24 -2.52
CA SER A 104 -23.61 5.33 -2.88
C SER A 104 -24.39 4.78 -4.07
N SER A 105 -25.55 4.20 -3.79
CA SER A 105 -26.62 4.00 -4.76
C SER A 105 -27.03 5.40 -5.21
N ILE A 106 -26.29 5.97 -6.17
CA ILE A 106 -26.85 6.97 -7.05
C ILE A 106 -27.59 6.14 -8.08
N ASP A 107 -28.87 5.89 -7.82
CA ASP A 107 -29.80 5.51 -8.87
C ASP A 107 -29.86 6.71 -9.84
N PRO A 108 -29.46 6.58 -11.11
CA PRO A 108 -29.52 7.69 -12.06
C PRO A 108 -30.96 8.04 -12.51
N ASN A 109 -31.99 7.52 -11.83
CA ASN A 109 -33.41 7.62 -12.22
C ASN A 109 -34.36 7.97 -11.05
N SER A 110 -33.91 8.72 -10.03
CA SER A 110 -34.80 9.33 -9.01
C SER A 110 -34.85 10.84 -9.15
#